data_AF-A0A3A8HLY0-F1
#
_entry.id   AF-A0A3A8HLY0-F1
#
_cell.length_a   1.000
_cell.length_b   1.000
_cell.length_c   1.000
_cell.angle_alpha   90.00
_cell.angle_beta   90.00
_cell.angle_gamma   90.00
#
_symmetry.space_group_name_H-M   'P 1'
#
loop_
_entity.id
_entity.type
_entity.pdbx_description
1 polymer ?
#
loop_
_entity_poly.entity_id
_entity_poly.type
_entity_poly.pdbx_seq_one_letter_code
_entity_poly.pdbx_strand_id
1 'polypeptide(L)'
;MVSSTFLMLGPAGCDESQSVACADDCPAVEGSYPLTFTGDAGLPSECVNLNVQPLADGELLAIQRTEGGMLTGSLAGVMLTGQVYATGDLTLTGMPLPSGDGGVSTFFSITATHTGGPEDGGPGGSLSGNFTGQFSRIQGTSALRCNLARPFTATRQ
;
A
#
# COMPACT_ATOMS: atom_id res chain seq x y z
N MET A 1 12.92 51.97 -33.48
CA MET A 1 11.83 50.99 -33.65
C MET A 1 12.01 49.94 -32.58
N VAL A 2 10.99 49.77 -31.73
CA VAL A 2 11.04 49.05 -30.45
C VAL A 2 11.15 47.53 -30.68
N SER A 3 12.20 46.92 -30.14
CA SER A 3 12.31 45.46 -30.00
C SER A 3 11.22 44.99 -29.03
N SER A 4 10.32 44.15 -29.52
CA SER A 4 9.31 43.49 -28.71
C SER A 4 9.94 42.29 -28.01
N THR A 5 10.26 42.45 -26.74
CA THR A 5 10.67 41.34 -25.86
C THR A 5 9.42 40.55 -25.49
N PHE A 6 9.30 39.34 -26.05
CA PHE A 6 8.30 38.36 -25.64
C PHE A 6 8.62 37.88 -24.22
N LEU A 7 7.76 38.25 -23.26
CA LEU A 7 7.70 37.66 -21.93
C LEU A 7 7.04 36.28 -22.06
N MET A 8 7.84 35.22 -22.12
CA MET A 8 7.37 33.86 -21.88
C MET A 8 7.10 33.71 -20.38
N LEU A 9 5.81 33.66 -20.02
CA LEU A 9 5.35 33.18 -18.71
C LEU A 9 5.67 31.67 -18.64
N GLY A 10 6.76 31.31 -17.96
CA GLY A 10 6.99 29.93 -17.51
C GLY A 10 6.07 29.61 -16.32
N PRO A 11 5.46 28.41 -16.26
CA PRO A 11 4.52 28.05 -15.23
C PRO A 11 5.16 27.99 -13.85
N ALA A 12 4.35 28.33 -12.86
CA ALA A 12 4.67 28.41 -11.45
C ALA A 12 5.18 27.09 -10.86
N GLY A 13 6.23 27.20 -10.04
CA GLY A 13 6.46 26.44 -8.81
C GLY A 13 6.37 24.91 -8.90
N CYS A 14 7.50 24.25 -9.13
CA CYS A 14 7.72 22.90 -8.61
C CYS A 14 8.61 23.04 -7.36
N ASP A 15 7.97 22.96 -6.20
CA ASP A 15 8.58 22.91 -4.88
C ASP A 15 9.36 21.58 -4.76
N GLU A 16 10.69 21.67 -4.64
CA GLU A 16 11.66 20.57 -4.73
C GLU A 16 11.72 19.64 -3.49
N SER A 17 10.70 19.54 -2.63
CA SER A 17 10.85 18.73 -1.39
C SER A 17 9.58 18.13 -0.79
N GLN A 18 8.54 17.89 -1.57
CA GLN A 18 7.42 17.06 -1.13
C GLN A 18 7.41 15.76 -1.91
N SER A 19 7.28 14.63 -1.23
CA SER A 19 6.94 13.34 -1.85
C SER A 19 5.54 13.46 -2.46
N VAL A 20 5.45 14.16 -3.59
CA VAL A 20 4.19 14.38 -4.30
C VAL A 20 3.75 13.04 -4.87
N ALA A 21 2.49 12.66 -4.60
CA ALA A 21 1.89 11.50 -5.23
C ALA A 21 2.03 11.65 -6.74
N CYS A 22 2.53 10.61 -7.40
CA CYS A 22 2.84 10.71 -8.81
C CYS A 22 1.55 10.90 -9.63
N ALA A 23 1.52 11.97 -10.43
CA ALA A 23 0.37 12.35 -11.25
C ALA A 23 0.54 11.95 -12.72
N ASP A 24 1.75 12.05 -13.27
CA ASP A 24 2.10 11.73 -14.66
C ASP A 24 3.39 10.87 -14.68
N ASP A 25 3.47 9.90 -15.60
CA ASP A 25 4.63 9.01 -15.82
C ASP A 25 5.05 8.18 -14.59
N CYS A 26 4.07 7.58 -13.92
CA CYS A 26 4.32 6.82 -12.69
C CYS A 26 4.88 5.42 -12.98
N PRO A 27 5.72 4.88 -12.08
CA PRO A 27 6.15 3.50 -12.18
C PRO A 27 4.96 2.55 -12.32
N ALA A 28 5.08 1.62 -13.27
CA ALA A 28 4.05 0.61 -13.56
C ALA A 28 4.01 -0.46 -12.46
N VAL A 29 3.46 -0.12 -11.29
CA VAL A 29 3.39 -0.99 -10.11
C VAL A 29 2.16 -1.90 -10.06
N GLU A 30 1.25 -1.79 -11.03
CA GLU A 30 0.05 -2.60 -11.13
C GLU A 30 0.40 -4.09 -11.24
N GLY A 31 -0.55 -5.00 -11.05
CA GLY A 31 -0.33 -6.44 -11.22
C GLY A 31 -0.51 -7.24 -9.92
N SER A 32 -0.09 -8.49 -9.96
CA SER A 32 -0.34 -9.47 -8.91
C SER A 32 0.95 -9.89 -8.23
N TYR A 33 0.99 -9.71 -6.91
CA TYR A 33 2.18 -9.85 -6.07
C TYR A 33 1.91 -10.88 -4.96
N PRO A 34 2.27 -12.16 -5.12
CA PRO A 34 2.24 -13.12 -4.02
C PRO A 34 3.22 -12.69 -2.94
N LEU A 35 2.71 -12.38 -1.75
CA LEU A 35 3.50 -11.89 -0.63
C LEU A 35 4.32 -13.04 -0.02
N THR A 36 5.61 -12.79 0.19
CA THR A 36 6.50 -13.65 0.98
C THR A 36 6.93 -12.89 2.20
N PHE A 37 6.53 -13.34 3.39
CA PHE A 37 6.88 -12.67 4.64
C PHE A 37 8.25 -13.14 5.12
N THR A 38 9.06 -12.20 5.58
CA THR A 38 10.41 -12.47 6.08
C THR A 38 10.42 -12.41 7.61
N GLY A 39 11.05 -13.39 8.25
CA GLY A 39 11.19 -13.41 9.72
C GLY A 39 9.94 -13.84 10.47
N ASP A 40 9.38 -14.99 10.12
CA ASP A 40 8.16 -15.57 10.70
C ASP A 40 8.25 -15.77 12.23
N ALA A 41 7.88 -14.73 12.99
CA ALA A 41 7.79 -14.79 14.45
C ALA A 41 6.40 -15.26 14.94
N GLY A 42 5.53 -15.72 14.03
CA GLY A 42 4.12 -15.97 14.33
C GLY A 42 3.36 -14.70 14.73
N LEU A 43 2.11 -14.87 15.16
CA LEU A 43 1.32 -13.76 15.69
C LEU A 43 1.72 -13.46 17.14
N PRO A 44 1.83 -12.18 17.53
CA PRO A 44 1.96 -11.83 18.94
C PRO A 44 0.74 -12.32 19.73
N SER A 45 0.93 -12.65 21.01
CA SER A 45 -0.11 -13.20 21.88
C SER A 45 -1.39 -12.36 21.91
N GLU A 46 -1.25 -11.04 21.86
CA GLU A 46 -2.37 -10.10 21.81
C GLU A 46 -3.26 -10.29 20.57
N CYS A 47 -2.67 -10.64 19.42
CA CYS A 47 -3.39 -10.92 18.19
C CYS A 47 -4.08 -12.28 18.25
N VAL A 48 -3.43 -13.28 18.86
CA VAL A 48 -4.02 -14.60 19.10
C VAL A 48 -5.24 -14.49 20.03
N ASN A 49 -5.15 -13.67 21.09
CA ASN A 49 -6.26 -13.41 22.01
C ASN A 49 -7.45 -12.72 21.32
N LEU A 50 -7.18 -11.94 20.28
CA LEU A 50 -8.20 -11.32 19.41
C LEU A 50 -8.72 -12.27 18.32
N ASN A 51 -8.24 -13.52 18.27
CA ASN A 51 -8.57 -14.50 17.25
C ASN A 51 -8.24 -14.03 15.82
N VAL A 52 -7.22 -13.18 15.69
CA VAL A 52 -6.72 -12.70 14.40
C VAL A 52 -6.08 -13.87 13.66
N GLN A 53 -6.38 -14.00 12.36
CA GLN A 53 -5.71 -14.95 11.49
C GLN A 53 -4.48 -14.28 10.86
N PRO A 54 -3.32 -14.94 10.82
CA PRO A 54 -2.17 -14.41 10.11
C PRO A 54 -2.44 -14.43 8.60
N LEU A 55 -1.91 -13.43 7.88
CA LEU A 55 -1.82 -13.53 6.42
C LEU A 55 -0.88 -14.67 6.06
N ALA A 56 -1.34 -15.57 5.20
CA ALA A 56 -0.55 -16.70 4.74
C ALA A 56 0.58 -16.23 3.81
N ASP A 57 1.69 -16.97 3.80
CA ASP A 57 2.66 -16.84 2.73
C ASP A 57 2.04 -17.23 1.38
N GLY A 58 2.36 -16.45 0.35
CA GLY A 58 1.75 -16.55 -0.97
C GLY A 58 0.41 -15.82 -1.11
N GLU A 59 -0.08 -15.15 -0.06
CA GLU A 59 -1.30 -14.34 -0.16
C GLU A 59 -1.15 -13.28 -1.27
N LEU A 60 -2.13 -13.18 -2.15
CA LEU A 60 -2.03 -12.37 -3.35
C LEU A 60 -2.40 -10.92 -3.06
N LEU A 61 -1.44 -10.00 -3.23
CA LEU A 61 -1.71 -8.57 -3.32
C LEU A 61 -1.93 -8.20 -4.79
N ALA A 62 -3.17 -7.90 -5.17
CA ALA A 62 -3.49 -7.41 -6.51
C ALA A 62 -3.56 -5.88 -6.49
N ILE A 63 -2.67 -5.21 -7.22
CA ILE A 63 -2.60 -3.75 -7.33
C ILE A 63 -3.16 -3.32 -8.70
N GLN A 64 -4.00 -2.29 -8.69
CA GLN A 64 -4.55 -1.67 -9.88
C GLN A 64 -4.44 -0.15 -9.76
N ARG A 65 -4.43 0.55 -10.89
CA ARG A 65 -4.54 2.00 -10.93
C ARG A 65 -5.92 2.39 -11.42
N THR A 66 -6.56 3.32 -10.72
CA THR A 66 -7.84 3.89 -11.15
C THR A 66 -7.59 5.13 -12.00
N GLU A 67 -8.63 5.53 -12.75
CA GLU A 67 -8.62 6.84 -13.41
C GLU A 67 -8.36 7.95 -12.36
N GLY A 68 -7.36 8.80 -12.63
CA GLY A 68 -6.92 9.86 -11.71
C GLY A 68 -5.66 9.53 -10.89
N GLY A 69 -4.96 8.42 -11.15
CA GLY A 69 -3.62 8.15 -10.59
C GLY A 69 -3.61 7.50 -9.21
N MET A 70 -4.78 7.29 -8.60
CA MET A 70 -4.92 6.55 -7.34
C MET A 70 -4.65 5.05 -7.55
N LEU A 71 -4.01 4.44 -6.56
CA LEU A 71 -3.82 2.99 -6.51
C LEU A 71 -4.91 2.34 -5.67
N THR A 72 -5.41 1.22 -6.17
CA THR A 72 -6.24 0.28 -5.43
C THR A 72 -5.47 -1.02 -5.25
N GLY A 73 -5.72 -1.69 -4.14
CA GLY A 73 -5.16 -2.98 -3.80
C GLY A 73 -6.26 -3.93 -3.34
N SER A 74 -6.05 -5.23 -3.51
CA SER A 74 -6.85 -6.25 -2.83
C SER A 74 -5.91 -7.25 -2.18
N LEU A 75 -6.10 -7.51 -0.89
CA LEU A 75 -5.32 -8.46 -0.11
C LEU A 75 -6.23 -9.23 0.85
N ALA A 76 -6.26 -10.57 0.74
CA ALA A 76 -7.13 -11.42 1.56
C ALA A 76 -8.61 -10.96 1.58
N GLY A 77 -9.12 -10.45 0.45
CA GLY A 77 -10.47 -9.91 0.32
C GLY A 77 -10.67 -8.50 0.91
N VAL A 78 -9.64 -7.88 1.47
CA VAL A 78 -9.66 -6.48 1.93
C VAL A 78 -9.30 -5.56 0.78
N MET A 79 -10.19 -4.61 0.48
CA MET A 79 -9.91 -3.54 -0.47
C MET A 79 -9.01 -2.50 0.19
N LEU A 80 -7.90 -2.19 -0.46
CA LEU A 80 -6.92 -1.19 -0.07
C LEU A 80 -6.94 -0.05 -1.10
N THR A 81 -6.63 1.14 -0.64
CA THR A 81 -6.51 2.35 -1.47
C THR A 81 -5.28 3.13 -1.04
N GLY A 82 -4.63 3.78 -2.00
CA GLY A 82 -3.54 4.68 -1.71
C GLY A 82 -2.89 5.20 -2.99
N GLN A 83 -1.57 5.31 -2.98
CA GLN A 83 -0.84 6.06 -3.99
C GLN A 83 0.58 5.55 -4.17
N VAL A 84 1.13 5.82 -5.34
CA VAL A 84 2.55 5.63 -5.67
C VAL A 84 3.23 6.99 -5.80
N TYR A 85 4.48 7.04 -5.39
CA TYR A 85 5.35 8.20 -5.49
C TYR A 85 6.31 8.03 -6.67
N ALA A 86 6.86 9.14 -7.17
CA ALA A 86 7.80 9.12 -8.30
C ALA A 86 9.06 8.26 -8.02
N THR A 87 9.41 8.06 -6.74
CA THR A 87 10.52 7.20 -6.30
C THR A 87 10.26 5.71 -6.46
N GLY A 88 9.03 5.30 -6.77
CA GLY A 88 8.60 3.90 -6.76
C GLY A 88 8.09 3.42 -5.40
N ASP A 89 8.13 4.28 -4.37
CA ASP A 89 7.48 4.00 -3.10
C ASP A 89 5.96 4.00 -3.28
N LEU A 90 5.26 3.13 -2.56
CA LEU A 90 3.82 3.04 -2.58
C LEU A 90 3.27 2.82 -1.17
N THR A 91 2.06 3.32 -0.99
CA THR A 91 1.28 3.12 0.23
C THR A 91 -0.12 2.66 -0.14
N LEU A 92 -0.60 1.62 0.53
CA LEU A 92 -1.95 1.09 0.38
C LEU A 92 -2.54 0.88 1.77
N THR A 93 -3.72 1.43 2.02
CA THR A 93 -4.40 1.30 3.31
C THR A 93 -5.84 0.90 3.10
N GLY A 94 -6.40 0.12 4.02
CA GLY A 94 -7.79 -0.26 3.93
C GLY A 94 -8.31 -0.87 5.20
N MET A 95 -9.63 -0.86 5.33
CA MET A 95 -10.34 -1.51 6.42
C MET A 95 -11.35 -2.47 5.80
N PRO A 96 -11.36 -3.75 6.19
CA PRO A 96 -12.45 -4.63 5.80
C PRO A 96 -13.78 -4.06 6.26
N LEU A 97 -14.84 -4.38 5.53
CA LEU A 97 -16.20 -4.03 5.93
C LEU A 97 -16.45 -4.59 7.34
N PRO A 98 -17.04 -3.79 8.24
CA PRO A 98 -17.31 -4.26 9.59
C PRO A 98 -18.28 -5.44 9.52
N SER A 99 -17.86 -6.59 10.04
CA SER A 99 -18.76 -7.73 10.24
C SER A 99 -19.84 -7.30 11.25
N GLY A 100 -21.12 -7.54 10.91
CA GLY A 100 -22.28 -7.10 11.70
C GLY A 100 -22.36 -7.66 13.12
N ASP A 101 -21.48 -8.58 13.50
CA ASP A 101 -21.45 -9.28 14.80
C ASP A 101 -20.69 -8.51 15.90
N GLY A 102 -20.31 -7.25 15.69
CA GLY A 102 -19.47 -6.50 16.65
C GLY A 102 -18.06 -7.09 16.75
N GLY A 103 -17.54 -7.56 15.61
CA GLY A 103 -16.26 -8.26 15.48
C GLY A 103 -15.03 -7.39 15.71
N VAL A 104 -13.87 -7.95 15.37
CA VAL A 104 -12.59 -7.25 15.47
C VAL A 104 -12.50 -6.19 14.38
N SER A 105 -12.45 -4.92 14.78
CA SER A 105 -12.11 -3.81 13.88
C SER A 105 -10.69 -4.02 13.39
N THR A 106 -10.52 -3.98 12.09
CA THR A 106 -9.26 -4.31 11.41
C THR A 106 -8.87 -3.16 10.49
N PHE A 107 -7.59 -2.83 10.46
CA PHE A 107 -7.01 -1.86 9.55
C PHE A 107 -5.69 -2.40 9.01
N PHE A 108 -5.58 -2.44 7.69
CA PHE A 108 -4.39 -2.88 6.97
C PHE A 108 -3.68 -1.67 6.36
N SER A 109 -2.36 -1.68 6.47
CA SER A 109 -1.46 -0.71 5.83
C SER A 109 -0.28 -1.45 5.23
N ILE A 110 0.03 -1.14 3.98
CA ILE A 110 1.15 -1.66 3.24
C ILE A 110 1.98 -0.46 2.81
N THR A 111 3.25 -0.48 3.16
CA THR A 111 4.25 0.45 2.67
C THR A 111 5.32 -0.34 1.97
N ALA A 112 5.56 -0.09 0.69
CA ALA A 112 6.52 -0.85 -0.09
C ALA A 112 7.25 0.05 -1.09
N THR A 113 8.41 -0.41 -1.54
CA THR A 113 9.15 0.19 -2.64
C THR A 113 9.13 -0.79 -3.79
N HIS A 114 8.73 -0.31 -4.97
CA HIS A 114 8.81 -1.05 -6.21
C HIS A 114 10.21 -0.93 -6.82
N THR A 115 10.78 -2.06 -7.20
CA THR A 115 12.11 -2.16 -7.81
C THR A 115 12.07 -3.06 -9.04
N GLY A 116 12.75 -2.64 -10.10
CA GLY A 116 12.81 -3.40 -11.36
C GLY A 116 11.47 -3.48 -12.11
N GLY A 117 11.48 -4.16 -13.25
CA GLY A 117 10.30 -4.36 -14.12
C GLY A 117 10.39 -3.55 -15.43
N PRO A 118 9.90 -4.10 -16.55
CA PRO A 118 9.78 -3.34 -17.79
C PRO A 118 8.74 -2.23 -17.63
N GLU A 119 8.97 -1.07 -18.24
CA GLU A 119 8.08 0.10 -18.22
C GLU A 119 6.67 -0.24 -18.75
N ASP A 120 6.55 -1.32 -19.54
CA ASP A 120 5.31 -1.84 -20.10
C ASP A 120 4.49 -2.77 -19.17
N GLY A 121 4.89 -2.93 -17.89
CA GLY A 121 4.12 -3.72 -16.93
C GLY A 121 4.20 -5.24 -17.10
N GLY A 122 5.24 -5.73 -17.74
CA GLY A 122 5.58 -7.16 -17.84
C GLY A 122 6.13 -7.78 -16.54
N PRO A 123 6.38 -9.12 -16.54
CA PRO A 123 6.89 -9.83 -15.37
C PRO A 123 8.29 -9.34 -14.98
N GLY A 124 8.56 -9.24 -13.67
CA GLY A 124 9.88 -8.88 -13.14
C GLY A 124 9.92 -7.68 -12.20
N GLY A 125 8.84 -6.92 -12.06
CA GLY A 125 8.70 -5.93 -10.99
C GLY A 125 8.68 -6.61 -9.61
N SER A 126 9.36 -6.04 -8.62
CA SER A 126 9.39 -6.58 -7.26
C SER A 126 9.04 -5.52 -6.24
N LEU A 127 8.26 -5.91 -5.24
CA LEU A 127 7.93 -5.09 -4.07
C LEU A 127 8.73 -5.58 -2.87
N SER A 128 9.31 -4.65 -2.14
CA SER A 128 9.89 -4.91 -0.82
C SER A 128 9.32 -3.90 0.15
N GLY A 129 8.80 -4.36 1.28
CA GLY A 129 8.07 -3.47 2.17
C GLY A 129 7.69 -4.08 3.49
N ASN A 130 6.71 -3.45 4.13
CA ASN A 130 6.18 -3.85 5.42
C ASN A 130 4.65 -3.86 5.36
N PHE A 131 4.06 -4.96 5.78
CA PHE A 131 2.63 -5.08 6.05
C PHE A 131 2.39 -4.76 7.52
N THR A 132 1.42 -3.89 7.80
CA THR A 132 0.96 -3.58 9.15
C THR A 132 -0.53 -3.86 9.27
N GLY A 133 -0.90 -4.68 10.25
CA GLY A 133 -2.28 -4.94 10.62
C GLY A 133 -2.58 -4.42 12.02
N GLN A 134 -3.57 -3.54 12.16
CA GLN A 134 -4.06 -3.06 13.45
C GLN A 134 -5.43 -3.68 13.71
N PHE A 135 -5.58 -4.29 14.87
CA PHE A 135 -6.76 -5.03 15.26
C PHE A 135 -7.26 -4.50 16.60
N SER A 136 -8.56 -4.30 16.73
CA SER A 136 -9.15 -3.90 18.01
C SER A 136 -10.54 -4.45 18.20
N ARG A 137 -10.89 -4.75 19.45
CA ARG A 137 -12.23 -5.22 19.82
C ARG A 137 -12.64 -4.61 21.13
N ILE A 138 -13.89 -4.15 21.20
CA ILE A 138 -14.50 -3.72 22.45
C ILE A 138 -15.09 -4.95 23.13
N GLN A 139 -14.71 -5.19 24.38
CA GLN A 139 -15.23 -6.28 25.22
C GLN A 139 -15.67 -5.70 26.56
N GLY A 140 -16.98 -5.49 26.71
CA GLY A 140 -17.56 -4.80 27.87
C GLY A 140 -17.07 -3.35 27.94
N THR A 141 -16.38 -2.99 29.03
CA THR A 141 -15.77 -1.66 29.23
C THR A 141 -14.31 -1.56 28.78
N SER A 142 -13.71 -2.66 28.32
CA SER A 142 -12.29 -2.74 27.95
C SER A 142 -12.12 -2.80 26.43
N ALA A 143 -11.03 -2.22 25.93
CA ALA A 143 -10.64 -2.32 24.52
C ALA A 143 -9.38 -3.18 24.40
N LEU A 144 -9.51 -4.32 23.73
CA LEU A 144 -8.37 -5.16 23.34
C LEU A 144 -7.81 -4.62 22.03
N ARG A 145 -6.48 -4.56 21.91
CA ARG A 145 -5.78 -4.06 20.73
C ARG A 145 -4.57 -4.94 20.42
N CYS A 146 -4.34 -5.18 19.13
CA CYS A 146 -3.10 -5.79 18.66
C CYS A 146 -2.59 -5.06 17.43
N ASN A 147 -1.27 -4.93 17.32
CA ASN A 147 -0.59 -4.47 16.13
C ASN A 147 0.37 -5.55 15.64
N LEU A 148 0.29 -5.87 14.36
CA LEU A 148 1.17 -6.78 13.66
C LEU A 148 1.95 -5.97 12.63
N ALA A 149 3.27 -6.16 12.57
CA ALA A 149 4.11 -5.63 11.51
C ALA A 149 4.96 -6.77 10.97
N ARG A 150 4.89 -7.04 9.66
CA ARG A 150 5.64 -8.11 8.99
C ARG A 150 6.31 -7.57 7.74
N PRO A 151 7.65 -7.59 7.66
CA PRO A 151 8.35 -7.26 6.44
C PRO A 151 8.06 -8.33 5.38
N PHE A 152 7.88 -7.91 4.14
CA PHE A 152 7.59 -8.80 3.03
C PHE A 152 8.38 -8.43 1.79
N THR A 153 8.54 -9.43 0.92
CA THR A 153 8.96 -9.28 -0.47
C THR A 153 7.94 -9.92 -1.38
N ALA A 154 7.73 -9.39 -2.57
CA ALA A 154 6.83 -9.99 -3.55
C ALA A 154 7.35 -9.72 -4.96
N THR A 155 7.21 -10.70 -5.84
CA THR A 155 7.59 -10.55 -7.26
C THR A 155 6.33 -10.63 -8.11
N ARG A 156 6.19 -9.69 -9.05
CA ARG A 156 5.06 -9.60 -9.97
C ARG A 156 4.94 -10.86 -10.82
N GLN A 157 3.73 -11.41 -10.89
CA GLN A 157 3.34 -12.50 -11.78
C GLN A 157 2.90 -11.99 -13.15
#